data_AF-A0A7S2KU58-F1
#
_entry.id   AF-A0A7S2KU58-F1
#
_cell.length_a   1.000
_cell.length_b   1.000
_cell.length_c   1.000
_cell.angle_alpha   90.00
_cell.angle_beta   90.00
_cell.angle_gamma   90.00
#
_symmetry.space_group_name_H-M   'P 1'
#
loop_
_entity.id
_entity.type
_entity.pdbx_description
1 polymer ?
#
loop_
_entity_poly.entity_id
_entity_poly.type
_entity_poly.pdbx_seq_one_letter_code
_entity_poly.pdbx_strand_id
1 'polypeptide(L)'
;SSSLTVTHERREESTAMNTSIEIKTLLKAEEKKGIHGGLWAERARELMKYRDDHGHCHVPQKPSSLGLWVNRQREKFKKIDAEKASTMTPRRIKILSHIGFVWDAS
;
A
#
# COMPACT_ATOMS: atom_id res chain seq x y z
N SER A 1 -14.15 37.14 13.45
CA SER A 1 -14.36 35.72 13.07
C SER A 1 -13.10 35.16 12.46
N SER A 2 -12.34 34.34 13.18
CA SER A 2 -11.28 33.42 12.68
C SER A 2 -10.57 32.82 13.89
N SER A 3 -11.05 31.69 14.44
CA SER A 3 -10.33 30.97 15.49
C SER A 3 -10.76 29.50 15.62
N LEU A 4 -11.05 28.82 14.50
CA LEU A 4 -11.47 27.41 14.50
C LEU A 4 -10.70 26.49 13.54
N THR A 5 -9.73 26.99 12.78
CA THR A 5 -9.03 26.16 11.77
C THR A 5 -7.72 25.53 12.24
N VAL A 6 -7.06 26.07 13.28
CA VAL A 6 -5.68 25.68 13.64
C VAL A 6 -5.58 24.33 14.37
N THR A 7 -6.66 23.83 14.98
CA THR A 7 -6.63 22.59 15.77
C THR A 7 -6.92 21.32 14.96
N HIS A 8 -7.62 21.44 13.82
CA HIS A 8 -7.95 20.28 12.97
C HIS A 8 -6.76 19.84 12.12
N GLU A 9 -6.03 20.81 11.56
CA GLU A 9 -4.88 20.59 10.66
C GLU A 9 -3.74 19.81 11.35
N ARG A 10 -3.40 20.20 12.60
CA ARG A 10 -2.33 19.53 13.37
C ARG A 10 -2.64 18.06 13.71
N ARG A 11 -3.92 17.70 13.86
CA ARG A 11 -4.35 16.32 14.18
C ARG A 11 -4.31 15.42 12.94
N GLU A 12 -4.68 15.97 11.79
CA GLU A 12 -4.62 15.26 10.50
C GLU A 12 -3.18 15.02 10.06
N GLU A 13 -2.30 16.01 10.18
CA GLU A 13 -0.87 15.88 9.90
C GLU A 13 -0.20 14.82 10.79
N SER A 14 -0.53 14.80 12.08
CA SER A 14 0.00 13.80 13.01
C SER A 14 -0.47 12.38 12.67
N THR A 15 -1.72 12.23 12.22
CA THR A 15 -2.26 10.93 11.76
C THR A 15 -1.59 10.45 10.47
N ALA A 16 -1.37 11.37 9.52
CA ALA A 16 -0.64 11.09 8.29
C ALA A 16 0.83 10.72 8.54
N MET A 17 1.50 11.44 9.45
CA MET A 17 2.87 11.12 9.88
C MET A 17 2.96 9.75 10.56
N ASN A 18 2.04 9.44 11.47
CA ASN A 18 2.00 8.15 12.15
C ASN A 18 1.79 6.99 11.16
N THR A 19 0.89 7.18 10.19
CA THR A 19 0.67 6.22 9.09
C THR A 19 1.93 6.05 8.24
N SER A 20 2.61 7.14 7.88
CA SER A 20 3.86 7.12 7.10
C SER A 20 4.98 6.38 7.84
N ILE A 21 5.12 6.60 9.15
CA ILE A 21 6.11 5.91 9.99
C ILE A 21 5.81 4.41 10.06
N GLU A 22 4.54 4.04 10.20
CA GLU A 22 4.13 2.64 10.25
C GLU A 22 4.40 1.92 8.92
N ILE A 23 4.03 2.51 7.78
CA ILE A 23 4.31 1.94 6.45
C ILE A 23 5.82 1.75 6.27
N LYS A 24 6.64 2.76 6.59
CA LYS A 24 8.11 2.68 6.49
C LYS A 24 8.68 1.55 7.36
N THR A 25 8.12 1.35 8.54
CA THR A 25 8.55 0.29 9.47
C THR A 25 8.19 -1.09 8.94
N LEU A 26 6.97 -1.25 8.41
CA LEU A 26 6.50 -2.50 7.82
C LEU A 26 7.29 -2.87 6.56
N LEU A 27 7.60 -1.89 5.70
CA LEU A 27 8.42 -2.11 4.49
C LEU A 27 9.83 -2.60 4.85
N LYS A 28 10.51 -1.96 5.82
CA LYS A 28 11.83 -2.40 6.29
C LYS A 28 11.81 -3.84 6.83
N ALA A 29 10.72 -4.24 7.48
CA ALA A 29 10.58 -5.60 7.98
C ALA A 29 10.35 -6.62 6.85
N GLU A 30 9.70 -6.21 5.75
CA GLU A 30 9.44 -7.05 4.58
C GLU A 30 10.70 -7.22 3.71
N GLU A 31 11.55 -6.19 3.60
CA GLU A 31 12.84 -6.28 2.88
C GLU A 31 13.77 -7.33 3.47
N LYS A 32 13.74 -7.50 4.80
CA LYS A 32 14.57 -8.49 5.49
C LYS A 32 14.13 -9.93 5.24
N LYS A 33 12.98 -10.18 4.58
CA LYS A 33 12.45 -11.52 4.28
C LYS A 33 13.05 -12.18 3.03
N GLY A 34 14.35 -11.97 2.78
CA GLY A 34 15.06 -12.52 1.64
C GLY A 34 14.69 -11.85 0.30
N ILE A 35 15.18 -12.41 -0.80
CA ILE A 35 15.13 -11.77 -2.14
C ILE A 35 13.70 -11.44 -2.58
N HIS A 36 12.73 -12.33 -2.31
CA HIS A 36 11.33 -12.10 -2.67
C HIS A 36 10.63 -11.03 -1.83
N GLY A 37 11.12 -10.75 -0.62
CA GLY A 37 10.61 -9.69 0.24
C GLY A 37 11.08 -8.30 -0.22
N GLY A 38 12.36 -8.19 -0.56
CA GLY A 38 12.95 -6.95 -1.09
C GLY A 38 12.27 -6.46 -2.36
N LEU A 39 12.11 -7.33 -3.36
CA LEU A 39 11.43 -6.97 -4.61
C LEU A 39 9.97 -6.59 -4.39
N TRP A 40 9.28 -7.23 -3.43
CA TRP A 40 7.91 -6.86 -3.11
C TRP A 40 7.84 -5.46 -2.48
N ALA A 41 8.75 -5.14 -1.56
CA ALA A 41 8.82 -3.84 -0.90
C ALA A 41 9.15 -2.71 -1.90
N GLU A 42 10.02 -2.98 -2.87
CA GLU A 42 10.31 -2.04 -3.97
C GLU A 42 9.07 -1.71 -4.78
N ARG A 43 8.30 -2.71 -5.22
CA ARG A 43 7.05 -2.50 -5.96
C ARG A 43 5.97 -1.80 -5.14
N ALA A 44 5.93 -2.05 -3.83
CA ALA A 44 5.04 -1.31 -2.94
C ALA A 44 5.41 0.18 -2.87
N ARG A 45 6.71 0.54 -2.90
CA ARG A 45 7.13 1.94 -2.99
C ARG A 45 6.81 2.57 -4.34
N GLU A 46 6.96 1.83 -5.43
CA GLU A 46 6.53 2.31 -6.75
C GLU A 46 5.04 2.66 -6.75
N LEU A 47 4.20 1.82 -6.12
CA LEU A 47 2.77 2.08 -5.97
C LEU A 47 2.50 3.32 -5.10
N MET A 48 3.24 3.52 -4.00
CA MET A 48 3.14 4.73 -3.19
C MET A 48 3.43 5.98 -4.02
N LYS A 49 4.53 5.96 -4.78
CA LYS A 49 4.88 7.07 -5.67
C LYS A 49 3.79 7.30 -6.72
N TYR A 50 3.28 6.23 -7.33
CA TYR A 50 2.19 6.33 -8.29
C TYR A 50 0.96 7.02 -7.68
N ARG A 51 0.58 6.65 -6.46
CA ARG A 51 -0.50 7.32 -5.73
C ARG A 51 -0.18 8.78 -5.48
N ASP A 52 1.02 9.12 -5.04
CA ASP A 52 1.38 10.51 -4.75
C ASP A 52 1.31 11.37 -6.03
N ASP A 53 1.66 10.80 -7.18
CA ASP A 53 1.59 11.46 -8.49
C ASP A 53 0.15 11.56 -9.06
N HIS A 54 -0.72 10.57 -8.80
CA HIS A 54 -2.05 10.46 -9.44
C HIS A 54 -3.25 10.65 -8.48
N GLY A 55 -2.99 10.72 -7.17
CA GLY A 55 -4.02 10.74 -6.11
C GLY A 55 -4.67 9.38 -5.81
N HIS A 56 -4.38 8.32 -6.58
CA HIS A 56 -5.03 7.01 -6.45
C HIS A 56 -4.11 5.82 -6.75
N CYS A 57 -4.52 4.62 -6.33
CA CYS A 57 -3.82 3.36 -6.63
C CYS A 57 -4.36 2.62 -7.88
N HIS A 58 -5.16 3.26 -8.73
CA HIS A 58 -5.73 2.66 -9.94
C HIS A 58 -4.72 2.64 -11.09
N VAL A 59 -3.75 1.72 -10.99
CA VAL A 59 -2.72 1.54 -12.02
C VAL A 59 -3.29 0.77 -13.22
N PRO A 60 -3.19 1.29 -14.46
CA PRO A 60 -3.57 0.56 -15.67
C PRO A 60 -2.79 -0.75 -15.81
N GLN A 61 -3.50 -1.86 -16.07
CA GLN A 61 -2.93 -3.20 -16.09
C GLN A 61 -1.85 -3.39 -17.18
N LYS A 62 -2.01 -2.74 -18.33
CA LYS A 62 -1.06 -2.78 -19.45
C LYS A 62 -0.82 -1.36 -19.96
N PRO A 63 0.41 -1.04 -20.42
CA PRO A 63 1.60 -1.90 -20.52
C PRO A 63 2.50 -1.90 -19.25
N SER A 64 2.01 -1.43 -18.10
CA SER A 64 2.88 -1.20 -16.95
C SER A 64 3.20 -2.48 -16.15
N SER A 65 4.49 -2.65 -15.81
CA SER A 65 4.93 -3.73 -14.92
C SER A 65 4.30 -3.62 -13.52
N LEU A 66 4.05 -2.39 -13.08
CA LEU A 66 3.36 -2.08 -11.83
C LEU A 66 1.89 -2.54 -11.86
N GLY A 67 1.17 -2.33 -12.97
CA GLY A 67 -0.22 -2.78 -13.16
C GLY A 67 -0.36 -4.30 -13.09
N LEU A 68 0.57 -5.03 -13.72
CA LEU A 68 0.65 -6.50 -13.58
C LEU A 68 0.91 -6.92 -12.12
N TRP A 69 1.79 -6.20 -11.41
CA TRP A 69 2.07 -6.48 -10.00
C TRP A 69 0.85 -6.22 -9.11
N VAL A 70 0.12 -5.12 -9.33
CA VAL A 70 -1.13 -4.77 -8.67
C VAL A 70 -2.17 -5.88 -8.87
N ASN A 71 -2.37 -6.34 -10.11
CA ASN A 71 -3.31 -7.42 -10.40
C ASN A 71 -2.94 -8.71 -9.66
N ARG A 72 -1.65 -9.07 -9.63
CA ARG A 72 -1.16 -10.23 -8.86
C ARG A 72 -1.43 -10.09 -7.36
N GLN A 73 -1.41 -8.88 -6.79
CA GLN A 73 -1.75 -8.70 -5.37
C GLN A 73 -3.23 -9.00 -5.11
N ARG A 74 -4.13 -8.54 -5.99
CA ARG A 74 -5.58 -8.84 -5.92
C ARG A 74 -5.83 -10.34 -6.01
N GLU A 75 -5.21 -11.03 -6.96
CA GLU A 75 -5.34 -12.49 -7.11
C GLU A 75 -4.86 -13.24 -5.86
N LYS A 76 -3.74 -12.81 -5.27
CA LYS A 76 -3.21 -13.42 -4.04
C LYS A 76 -4.08 -13.16 -2.82
N PHE A 77 -4.76 -12.02 -2.77
CA PHE A 77 -5.72 -11.71 -1.72
C PHE A 77 -6.98 -12.58 -1.86
N LYS A 78 -7.55 -12.68 -3.07
CA LYS A 78 -8.68 -13.60 -3.35
C LYS A 78 -8.39 -15.06 -3.00
N LYS A 79 -7.13 -15.51 -3.10
CA LYS A 79 -6.73 -16.85 -2.64
C LYS A 79 -6.86 -17.01 -1.12
N ILE A 80 -6.60 -15.97 -0.33
CA ILE A 80 -6.81 -16.01 1.12
C ILE A 80 -8.29 -16.18 1.42
N ASP A 81 -9.15 -15.41 0.76
CA ASP A 81 -10.61 -15.49 0.96
C ASP A 81 -11.17 -16.87 0.58
N ALA A 82 -10.54 -17.53 -0.39
CA ALA A 82 -10.87 -18.90 -0.79
C ALA A 82 -10.17 -19.99 0.04
N GLU A 83 -9.54 -19.63 1.17
CA GLU A 83 -8.78 -20.53 2.05
C GLU A 83 -7.64 -21.29 1.35
N LYS A 84 -7.10 -20.72 0.26
CA LYS A 84 -6.00 -21.30 -0.53
C LYS A 84 -4.66 -20.75 -0.08
N ALA A 85 -3.62 -21.57 -0.29
CA ALA A 85 -2.23 -21.15 -0.05
C ALA A 85 -1.88 -19.88 -0.86
N SER A 86 -1.40 -18.86 -0.15
CA SER A 86 -1.03 -17.57 -0.71
C SER A 86 0.29 -17.06 -0.11
N THR A 87 1.03 -16.30 -0.91
CA THR A 87 2.22 -15.56 -0.44
C THR A 87 1.87 -14.14 0.05
N MET A 88 0.58 -13.83 0.12
CA MET A 88 0.07 -12.62 0.72
C MET A 88 0.13 -12.77 2.24
N THR A 89 0.91 -11.91 2.90
CA THR A 89 1.07 -11.93 4.36
C THR A 89 0.24 -10.83 4.99
N PRO A 90 -0.10 -10.92 6.30
CA PRO A 90 -0.81 -9.85 6.99
C PRO A 90 -0.09 -8.49 6.92
N ARG A 91 1.25 -8.50 6.93
CA ARG A 91 2.06 -7.29 6.76
C ARG A 91 1.86 -6.65 5.38
N ARG A 92 1.86 -7.45 4.31
CA ARG A 92 1.63 -6.98 2.94
C ARG A 92 0.24 -6.37 2.78
N ILE A 93 -0.79 -7.02 3.34
CA ILE A 93 -2.16 -6.50 3.35
C ILE A 93 -2.22 -5.17 4.07
N LYS A 94 -1.60 -5.09 5.26
CA LYS A 94 -1.56 -3.88 6.06
C LYS A 94 -0.86 -2.74 5.31
N ILE A 95 0.31 -2.97 4.73
CA ILE A 95 1.04 -1.99 3.91
C ILE A 95 0.15 -1.48 2.78
N LEU A 96 -0.41 -2.38 1.96
CA LEU A 96 -1.25 -1.99 0.82
C LEU A 96 -2.49 -1.20 1.25
N SER A 97 -3.13 -1.61 2.35
CA SER A 97 -4.32 -0.91 2.87
C SER A 97 -3.99 0.51 3.33
N HIS A 98 -2.86 0.73 4.02
CA HIS A 98 -2.42 2.07 4.42
C HIS A 98 -2.03 2.95 3.23
N ILE A 99 -1.59 2.35 2.12
CA ILE A 99 -1.34 3.07 0.87
C ILE A 99 -2.66 3.45 0.18
N GLY A 100 -3.81 2.97 0.63
CA GLY A 100 -5.09 3.20 -0.05
C GLY A 100 -5.29 2.30 -1.28
N PHE A 101 -4.71 1.11 -1.24
CA PHE A 101 -4.94 0.09 -2.25
C PHE A 101 -6.38 -0.41 -2.20
N VAL A 102 -7.11 -0.28 -3.30
CA VAL A 102 -8.45 -0.83 -3.46
C VAL A 102 -8.32 -2.29 -3.83
N TRP A 103 -8.94 -3.22 -3.09
CA TRP A 103 -8.89 -4.66 -3.39
C TRP A 103 -9.94 -5.11 -4.41
N ASP A 104 -11.09 -4.44 -4.45
CA ASP A 104 -12.28 -4.78 -5.26
C ASP A 104 -12.47 -3.95 -6.55
N ALA A 105 -11.39 -3.56 -7.22
CA ALA A 105 -11.53 -3.04 -8.58
C ALA A 105 -11.86 -4.24 -9.49
N SER A 106 -13.15 -4.36 -9.79
CA SER A 106 -13.72 -5.29 -10.77
C SER A 106 -13.39 -4.85 -12.19
#